data_AF-A0A0Q4K571-F1
#
_entry.id   AF-A0A0Q4K571-F1
#
_cell.length_a   1.000
_cell.length_b   1.000
_cell.length_c   1.000
_cell.angle_alpha   90.00
_cell.angle_beta   90.00
_cell.angle_gamma   90.00
#
_symmetry.space_group_name_H-M   'P 1'
#
loop_
_entity.id
_entity.type
_entity.pdbx_description
1 polymer ?
#
loop_
_entity_poly.entity_id
_entity_poly.type
_entity_poly.pdbx_seq_one_letter_code
_entity_poly.pdbx_strand_id
1 'polypeptide(L)'
;MCRSVGAPMPAVAPPETLPAAQVRSATVAVARRIFADPTNFDAAGFLTIGFTRAQLTLGDICSNAGSTYITSEGLAALGLQASDRYWTAPAMPWTMRRPYSGADFREDYAVDY
;
A
#
# COMPACT_ATOMS: atom_id res chain seq x y z
N MET A 1 -30.69 -18.65 22.90
CA MET A 1 -29.60 -19.32 22.15
C MET A 1 -28.86 -18.27 21.34
N CYS A 2 -27.74 -17.75 21.84
CA CYS A 2 -26.86 -16.83 21.12
C CYS A 2 -26.25 -17.52 19.91
N ARG A 3 -26.35 -16.92 18.72
CA ARG A 3 -25.43 -17.21 17.62
C ARG A 3 -24.12 -16.46 17.90
N SER A 4 -23.04 -17.21 17.92
CA SER A 4 -21.67 -16.75 18.13
C SER A 4 -21.26 -15.72 17.09
N VAL A 5 -21.09 -14.47 17.53
CA VAL A 5 -20.27 -13.46 16.87
C VAL A 5 -18.82 -13.79 17.25
N GLY A 6 -18.08 -14.45 16.35
CA GLY A 6 -16.72 -14.87 16.67
C GLY A 6 -15.92 -15.52 15.55
N ALA A 7 -16.42 -15.51 14.29
CA ALA A 7 -15.53 -15.82 13.17
C ALA A 7 -14.64 -14.59 12.95
N PRO A 8 -13.31 -14.69 13.08
CA PRO A 8 -12.44 -13.61 12.61
C PRO A 8 -12.75 -13.39 11.12
N MET A 9 -12.90 -12.13 10.72
CA MET A 9 -12.94 -11.83 9.29
C MET A 9 -11.72 -12.48 8.65
N PRO A 10 -11.87 -13.17 7.50
CA PRO A 10 -10.71 -13.71 6.82
C PRO A 10 -9.77 -12.53 6.56
N ALA A 11 -8.59 -12.60 7.16
CA ALA A 11 -7.53 -11.65 6.87
C ALA A 11 -7.33 -11.66 5.35
N VAL A 12 -7.29 -10.47 4.74
CA VAL A 12 -6.94 -10.34 3.32
C VAL A 12 -5.48 -10.78 3.19
N ALA A 13 -5.27 -12.07 2.93
CA ALA A 13 -3.96 -12.61 2.61
C ALA A 13 -3.67 -12.32 1.13
N PRO A 14 -2.48 -11.81 0.78
CA PRO A 14 -2.10 -11.65 -0.62
C PRO A 14 -2.08 -13.02 -1.32
N PRO A 15 -2.35 -13.08 -2.64
CA PRO A 15 -2.27 -14.32 -3.41
C PRO A 15 -0.94 -15.04 -3.18
N GLU A 16 -0.90 -16.38 -3.25
CA GLU A 16 0.34 -17.15 -3.06
C GLU A 16 1.47 -16.72 -4.02
N THR A 17 1.10 -16.15 -5.17
CA THR A 17 2.02 -15.59 -6.17
C THR A 17 2.71 -14.29 -5.72
N LEU A 18 2.26 -13.66 -4.62
CA LEU A 18 2.78 -12.41 -4.07
C LEU A 18 3.17 -12.58 -2.60
N PRO A 19 4.46 -12.85 -2.30
CA PRO A 19 4.93 -13.01 -0.93
C PRO A 19 4.60 -11.80 -0.05
N ALA A 20 4.05 -12.04 1.16
CA ALA A 20 3.61 -10.98 2.06
C ALA A 20 4.72 -9.95 2.40
N ALA A 21 5.96 -10.40 2.56
CA ALA A 21 7.11 -9.50 2.76
C ALA A 21 7.41 -8.60 1.56
N GLN A 22 7.19 -9.10 0.34
CA GLN A 22 7.35 -8.33 -0.90
C GLN A 22 6.27 -7.25 -0.98
N VAL A 23 5.02 -7.59 -0.65
CA VAL A 23 3.90 -6.64 -0.55
C VAL A 23 4.20 -5.58 0.51
N ARG A 24 4.57 -5.97 1.74
CA ARG A 24 4.96 -5.03 2.81
C ARG A 24 6.06 -4.08 2.35
N SER A 25 7.10 -4.61 1.72
CA SER A 25 8.25 -3.80 1.29
C SER A 25 7.84 -2.76 0.23
N ALA A 26 6.91 -3.11 -0.66
CA ALA A 26 6.35 -2.18 -1.64
C ALA A 26 5.48 -1.10 -0.98
N THR A 27 4.49 -1.51 -0.19
CA THR A 27 3.50 -0.58 0.38
C THR A 27 4.13 0.39 1.38
N VAL A 28 5.07 -0.09 2.21
CA VAL A 28 5.82 0.77 3.14
C VAL A 28 6.71 1.77 2.39
N ALA A 29 7.33 1.37 1.28
CA ALA A 29 8.13 2.29 0.48
C ALA A 29 7.27 3.40 -0.15
N VAL A 30 6.09 3.06 -0.66
CA VAL A 30 5.12 4.03 -1.19
C VAL A 30 4.63 4.97 -0.09
N ALA A 31 4.18 4.45 1.05
CA ALA A 31 3.69 5.27 2.16
C ALA A 31 4.77 6.24 2.66
N ARG A 32 6.00 5.75 2.85
CA ARG A 32 7.14 6.61 3.23
C ARG A 32 7.41 7.71 2.22
N ARG A 33 7.24 7.45 0.92
CA ARG A 33 7.48 8.45 -0.13
C ARG A 33 6.38 9.50 -0.20
N ILE A 34 5.12 9.08 -0.05
CA ILE A 34 3.94 9.96 -0.11
C ILE A 34 3.88 10.87 1.12
N PHE A 35 4.15 10.34 2.32
CA PHE A 35 4.05 11.10 3.58
C PHE A 35 5.36 11.80 3.99
N ALA A 36 6.40 11.79 3.15
CA ALA A 36 7.70 12.36 3.49
C ALA A 36 7.70 13.89 3.47
N ASP A 37 6.94 14.50 2.56
CA ASP A 37 6.95 15.94 2.33
C ASP A 37 5.86 16.61 3.18
N PRO A 38 6.21 17.53 4.09
CA PRO A 38 5.24 18.18 4.96
C PRO A 38 4.24 19.04 4.18
N THR A 39 4.59 19.52 2.98
CA THR A 39 3.66 20.27 2.13
C THR A 39 2.53 19.40 1.60
N ASN A 40 2.63 18.08 1.72
CA ASN A 40 1.57 17.17 1.35
C ASN A 40 0.38 17.22 2.34
N PHE A 41 0.52 17.92 3.46
CA PHE A 41 -0.54 18.15 4.44
C PHE A 41 -0.87 19.65 4.56
N ASP A 42 -2.16 19.96 4.68
CA ASP A 42 -2.61 21.32 4.98
C ASP A 42 -2.45 21.66 6.47
N ALA A 43 -2.80 22.89 6.85
CA ALA A 43 -2.72 23.36 8.23
C ALA A 43 -3.63 22.59 9.21
N ALA A 44 -4.65 21.89 8.71
CA ALA A 44 -5.55 21.05 9.50
C ALA A 44 -5.12 19.58 9.52
N GLY A 45 -4.03 19.22 8.83
CA GLY A 45 -3.48 17.86 8.77
C GLY A 45 -4.12 16.96 7.72
N PHE A 46 -4.90 17.50 6.78
CA PHE A 46 -5.46 16.74 5.66
C PHE A 46 -4.51 16.70 4.47
N LEU A 47 -4.60 15.64 3.67
CA LEU A 47 -3.81 15.52 2.45
C LEU A 47 -4.21 16.58 1.42
N THR A 48 -3.20 17.28 0.91
CA THR A 48 -3.35 18.22 -0.21
C THR A 48 -3.38 17.50 -1.55
N ILE A 49 -3.79 18.20 -2.62
CA ILE A 49 -3.70 17.66 -3.99
C ILE A 49 -2.23 17.50 -4.38
N GLY A 50 -1.84 16.26 -4.72
CA GLY A 50 -0.53 15.95 -5.26
C GLY A 50 -0.21 14.47 -5.19
N PHE A 51 1.03 14.12 -5.53
CA PHE A 51 1.50 12.73 -5.49
C PHE A 51 2.47 12.49 -4.34
N THR A 52 3.49 13.34 -4.19
CA THR A 52 4.53 13.19 -3.14
C THR A 52 4.86 14.47 -2.37
N ARG A 53 4.12 15.53 -2.67
CA ARG A 53 4.18 16.89 -2.12
C ARG A 53 2.94 17.63 -2.64
N ALA A 54 2.73 18.88 -2.23
CA ALA A 54 1.73 19.73 -2.87
C ALA A 54 2.04 19.90 -4.38
N GLN A 55 1.19 19.33 -5.24
CA GLN A 55 1.32 19.36 -6.70
C GLN A 55 -0.06 19.66 -7.31
N LEU A 56 -0.57 20.84 -7.01
CA LEU A 56 -1.94 21.26 -7.35
C LEU A 56 -2.26 21.16 -8.86
N THR A 57 -1.26 21.27 -9.73
CA THR A 57 -1.41 21.12 -11.19
C THR A 57 -1.78 19.71 -11.63
N LEU A 58 -1.71 18.72 -10.73
CA LEU A 58 -2.18 17.35 -11.00
C LEU A 58 -3.69 17.18 -10.75
N GLY A 59 -4.34 18.18 -10.15
CA GLY A 59 -5.79 18.17 -9.95
C GLY A 59 -6.52 18.40 -11.28
N ASP A 60 -7.58 17.64 -11.49
CA ASP A 60 -8.57 17.86 -12.54
C ASP A 60 -9.95 18.18 -11.94
N ILE A 61 -10.97 18.38 -12.78
CA ILE A 61 -12.32 18.71 -12.35
C ILE A 61 -12.96 17.65 -11.42
N CYS A 62 -12.45 16.41 -11.45
CA CYS A 62 -12.92 15.30 -10.63
C CYS A 62 -12.08 15.12 -9.35
N SER A 63 -10.93 15.80 -9.23
CA SER A 63 -9.94 15.62 -8.17
C SER A 63 -9.83 16.88 -7.31
N ASN A 64 -10.77 17.05 -6.39
CA ASN A 64 -10.90 18.23 -5.50
C ASN A 64 -10.31 18.03 -4.09
N ALA A 65 -10.04 16.79 -3.71
CA ALA A 65 -9.11 16.36 -2.68
C ALA A 65 -8.54 15.02 -3.17
N GLY A 66 -7.27 14.70 -2.89
CA GLY A 66 -6.72 13.40 -3.31
C GLY A 66 -7.61 12.24 -2.86
N SER A 67 -7.50 11.06 -3.49
CA SER A 67 -8.28 9.88 -3.11
C SER A 67 -7.91 9.36 -1.71
N THR A 68 -8.33 10.08 -0.67
CA THR A 68 -8.05 9.82 0.75
C THR A 68 -8.58 8.45 1.16
N TYR A 69 -9.73 8.06 0.61
CA TYR A 69 -10.26 6.69 0.72
C TYR A 69 -9.27 5.64 0.19
N ILE A 70 -8.75 5.80 -1.03
CA ILE A 70 -7.74 4.88 -1.61
C ILE A 70 -6.44 4.92 -0.80
N THR A 71 -6.09 6.07 -0.22
CA THR A 71 -4.92 6.18 0.67
C THR A 71 -5.11 5.36 1.94
N SER A 72 -6.33 5.30 2.48
CA SER A 72 -6.66 4.49 3.66
C SER A 72 -6.57 2.98 3.41
N GLU A 73 -6.73 2.51 2.16
CA GLU A 73 -6.48 1.11 1.80
C GLU A 73 -5.02 0.69 2.08
N GLY A 74 -4.08 1.64 2.06
CA GLY A 74 -2.69 1.40 2.47
C GLY A 74 -2.53 1.00 3.95
N LEU A 75 -3.57 1.19 4.77
CA LEU A 75 -3.60 0.83 6.19
C LEU A 75 -4.21 -0.56 6.43
N ALA A 76 -4.70 -1.26 5.40
CA ALA A 76 -5.36 -2.55 5.54
C ALA A 76 -4.54 -3.59 6.30
N ALA A 77 -3.21 -3.55 6.14
CA ALA A 77 -2.30 -4.46 6.84
C ALA A 77 -2.37 -4.33 8.37
N LEU A 78 -2.77 -3.18 8.93
CA LEU A 78 -2.89 -2.98 10.37
C LEU A 78 -3.95 -3.89 11.02
N GLY A 79 -4.84 -4.50 10.24
CA GLY A 79 -5.78 -5.52 10.72
C GLY A 79 -5.14 -6.89 10.96
N LEU A 80 -3.89 -7.11 10.55
CA LEU A 80 -3.17 -8.38 10.73
C LEU A 80 -2.62 -8.51 12.15
N GLN A 81 -2.66 -9.73 12.71
CA GLN A 81 -2.02 -10.06 13.98
C GLN A 81 -0.52 -9.73 13.95
N ALA A 82 0.07 -9.32 15.07
CA ALA A 82 1.49 -8.95 15.13
C ALA A 82 2.46 -10.09 14.73
N SER A 83 2.05 -11.35 14.89
CA SER A 83 2.79 -12.55 14.50
C SER A 83 2.69 -12.90 13.00
N ASP A 84 1.88 -12.19 12.22
CA ASP A 84 1.65 -12.49 10.81
C ASP A 84 2.96 -12.42 10.00
N ARG A 85 3.10 -13.28 8.98
CA ARG A 85 4.26 -13.27 8.08
C ARG A 85 4.42 -11.94 7.36
N TYR A 86 3.33 -11.22 7.12
CA TYR A 86 3.38 -9.86 6.64
C TYR A 86 4.28 -8.98 7.50
N TRP A 87 4.31 -9.14 8.83
CA TRP A 87 5.18 -8.35 9.72
C TRP A 87 6.53 -9.00 9.99
N THR A 88 6.55 -10.33 10.13
CA THR A 88 7.71 -11.05 10.69
C THR A 88 8.68 -11.56 9.63
N ALA A 89 8.23 -11.80 8.40
CA ALA A 89 9.12 -12.31 7.36
C ALA A 89 10.19 -11.28 6.95
N PRO A 90 11.42 -11.69 6.58
CA PRO A 90 12.48 -10.78 6.14
C PRO A 90 12.04 -9.91 4.95
N ALA A 91 12.50 -8.66 4.88
CA ALA A 91 12.15 -7.76 3.78
C ALA A 91 12.63 -8.30 2.43
N MET A 92 11.81 -8.11 1.39
CA MET A 92 12.06 -8.62 0.04
C MET A 92 11.97 -7.47 -0.99
N PRO A 93 12.79 -7.46 -2.05
CA PRO A 93 12.64 -6.49 -3.12
C PRO A 93 11.29 -6.68 -3.83
N TRP A 94 10.50 -5.61 -3.92
CA TRP A 94 9.29 -5.58 -4.75
C TRP A 94 9.63 -5.65 -6.22
N THR A 95 8.64 -6.03 -7.04
CA THR A 95 8.83 -6.39 -8.45
C THR A 95 9.62 -5.34 -9.20
N MET A 96 9.19 -4.07 -9.15
CA MET A 96 9.89 -2.98 -9.84
C MET A 96 11.26 -2.63 -9.24
N ARG A 97 11.54 -2.93 -7.97
CA ARG A 97 12.88 -2.64 -7.40
C ARG A 97 13.97 -3.48 -8.05
N ARG A 98 13.65 -4.71 -8.44
CA ARG A 98 14.59 -5.68 -9.02
C ARG A 98 15.24 -5.15 -10.31
N PRO A 99 14.50 -4.78 -11.38
CA PRO A 99 15.10 -4.25 -12.60
C PRO A 99 15.89 -2.96 -12.36
N TYR A 100 15.39 -2.03 -11.53
CA TYR A 100 16.13 -0.80 -11.20
C TYR A 100 17.44 -1.05 -10.43
N SER A 101 17.57 -2.21 -9.78
CA SER A 101 18.81 -2.63 -9.11
C SER A 101 19.74 -3.49 -9.98
N GLY A 102 19.34 -3.79 -11.23
CA GLY A 102 20.07 -4.71 -12.10
C GLY A 102 19.94 -6.19 -11.70
N ALA A 103 18.97 -6.53 -10.87
CA ALA A 103 18.70 -7.91 -10.46
C ALA A 103 17.73 -8.59 -11.43
N ASP A 104 17.88 -9.90 -11.58
CA ASP A 104 16.97 -10.72 -12.37
C ASP A 104 15.53 -10.65 -11.82
N PHE A 105 14.58 -10.59 -12.75
CA PHE A 105 13.15 -10.57 -12.45
C PHE A 105 12.39 -11.32 -13.54
N ARG A 106 11.17 -11.75 -13.19
CA ARG A 106 10.29 -12.43 -14.14
C ARG A 106 9.73 -11.41 -15.12
N GLU A 107 9.73 -11.75 -16.41
CA GLU A 107 9.04 -10.98 -17.44
C GLU A 107 7.56 -10.79 -17.05
N ASP A 108 7.06 -9.59 -17.27
CA ASP A 108 5.64 -9.27 -17.10
C ASP A 108 4.88 -9.66 -18.36
N TYR A 109 3.75 -10.36 -18.20
CA TYR A 109 2.96 -10.84 -19.33
C TYR A 109 1.47 -10.86 -18.98
N ALA A 110 0.62 -10.67 -19.99
CA ALA A 110 -0.81 -10.76 -19.83
C ALA A 110 -1.22 -12.18 -19.41
N VAL A 111 -2.13 -12.28 -18.45
CA VAL A 111 -2.61 -13.52 -17.85
C VAL A 111 -4.12 -13.59 -18.06
N ASP A 112 -4.59 -14.68 -18.65
CA ASP A 112 -6.03 -14.98 -18.78
C ASP A 112 -6.48 -15.70 -17.50
N TYR A 113 -7.15 -14.99 -16.61
CA TYR A 113 -7.93 -15.55 -15.51
C TYR A 113 -9.32 -14.96 -15.47
#